data_AF-A0A0G1G7Y5-F1
#
_entry.id   AF-A0A0G1G7Y5-F1
#
_cell.length_a   1.000
_cell.length_b   1.000
_cell.length_c   1.000
_cell.angle_alpha   90.00
_cell.angle_beta   90.00
_cell.angle_gamma   90.00
#
_symmetry.space_group_name_H-M   'P 1'
#
loop_
_entity.id
_entity.type
_entity.pdbx_description
1 polymer ?
#
loop_
_entity_poly.entity_id
_entity_poly.type
_entity_poly.pdbx_seq_one_letter_code
_entity_poly.pdbx_strand_id
1 'polypeptide(L)' 'MTSQSNNQTVRAHHQFDAAGRVPGRFAAEIAILLMGKHKVSYRPNADEGDYVEVGAQSTACCLRTS' A
#
# COMPACT_ATOMS: atom_id res chain seq x y z
N MET A 1 -25.04 0.39 -26.20
CA MET A 1 -24.20 -0.59 -25.48
C MET A 1 -23.02 0.14 -24.87
N THR A 2 -23.18 0.68 -23.67
CA THR A 2 -22.05 1.10 -22.80
C THR A 2 -22.59 1.18 -21.36
N SER A 3 -22.65 0.04 -20.69
CA SER A 3 -22.91 -0.03 -19.26
C SER A 3 -21.57 0.19 -18.54
N GLN A 4 -21.30 1.40 -18.06
CA GLN A 4 -20.19 1.62 -17.12
C GLN A 4 -20.69 1.36 -15.70
N SER A 5 -20.48 0.14 -15.21
CA SER A 5 -20.68 -0.21 -13.80
C SER A 5 -19.55 0.39 -12.98
N ASN A 6 -19.75 1.61 -12.46
CA ASN A 6 -18.87 2.21 -11.46
C ASN A 6 -19.11 1.53 -10.11
N ASN A 7 -18.50 0.37 -9.88
CA ASN A 7 -18.38 -0.18 -8.54
C ASN A 7 -17.21 0.53 -7.85
N GLN A 8 -17.51 1.67 -7.24
CA GLN A 8 -16.53 2.50 -6.54
C GLN A 8 -16.25 1.89 -5.17
N THR A 9 -15.47 0.80 -5.15
CA THR A 9 -14.92 0.22 -3.94
C THR A 9 -14.12 1.31 -3.22
N VAL A 10 -14.46 1.63 -1.98
CA VAL A 10 -13.74 2.61 -1.15
C VAL A 10 -12.33 2.06 -0.87
N ARG A 11 -11.38 2.41 -1.72
CA ARG A 11 -9.97 2.03 -1.56
C ARG A 11 -9.32 3.01 -0.59
N ALA A 12 -8.83 2.50 0.54
CA ALA A 12 -8.07 3.32 1.48
C ALA A 12 -6.65 3.52 0.93
N HIS A 13 -6.11 4.72 1.11
CA HIS A 13 -4.71 5.01 0.85
C HIS A 13 -3.93 4.79 2.15
N HIS A 14 -2.95 3.89 2.12
CA HIS A 14 -2.05 3.64 3.25
C HIS A 14 -0.65 4.14 2.89
N GLN A 15 -0.11 5.04 3.70
CA GLN A 15 1.25 5.54 3.52
C GLN A 15 2.17 4.83 4.52
N PHE A 16 3.21 4.17 4.01
CA PHE A 16 4.21 3.48 4.85
C PHE A 16 5.60 4.07 4.65
N ASP A 17 6.34 4.24 5.74
CA ASP A 17 7.75 4.64 5.71
C ASP A 17 8.65 3.39 5.71
N ALA A 18 9.50 3.27 4.69
CA ALA A 18 10.46 2.18 4.55
C ALA A 18 11.78 2.43 5.28
N ALA A 19 11.98 3.60 5.92
CA ALA A 19 13.23 3.93 6.60
C ALA A 19 13.59 2.88 7.69
N GLY A 20 14.76 2.27 7.58
CA GLY A 20 15.27 1.27 8.53
C GLY A 20 14.60 -0.12 8.45
N ARG A 21 13.72 -0.37 7.47
CA ARG A 21 13.08 -1.68 7.25
C ARG A 21 13.86 -2.50 6.20
N VAL A 22 13.90 -3.82 6.38
CA VAL A 22 14.44 -4.73 5.37
C VAL A 22 13.42 -4.86 4.23
N PRO A 23 13.76 -4.52 2.98
CA PRO A 23 12.80 -4.42 1.88
C PRO A 23 12.08 -5.74 1.59
N GLY A 24 12.77 -6.88 1.72
CA GLY A 24 12.17 -8.19 1.44
C GLY A 24 11.01 -8.54 2.39
N ARG A 25 11.21 -8.38 3.70
CA ARG A 25 10.16 -8.69 4.70
C ARG A 25 9.04 -7.66 4.66
N PHE A 26 9.39 -6.40 4.50
CA PHE A 26 8.44 -5.29 4.41
C PHE A 26 7.54 -5.40 3.18
N ALA A 27 8.10 -5.76 2.02
CA ALA A 27 7.32 -5.98 0.80
C ALA A 27 6.33 -7.14 0.93
N ALA A 28 6.70 -8.22 1.61
CA ALA A 28 5.79 -9.35 1.84
C ALA A 28 4.59 -8.96 2.70
N GLU A 29 4.79 -8.13 3.73
CA GLU A 29 3.72 -7.61 4.58
C GLU A 29 2.80 -6.65 3.80
N ILE A 30 3.37 -5.77 2.97
CA ILE A 30 2.60 -4.87 2.10
C ILE A 30 1.80 -5.64 1.04
N ALA A 31 2.34 -6.72 0.49
CA ALA A 31 1.65 -7.52 -0.52
C ALA A 31 0.31 -8.08 -0.02
N ILE A 32 0.19 -8.39 1.27
CA ILE A 32 -1.07 -8.85 1.89
C ILE A 32 -2.14 -7.75 1.85
N LEU A 33 -1.73 -6.50 2.07
CA LEU A 33 -2.61 -5.33 2.02
C LEU A 33 -3.03 -5.00 0.58
N LEU A 34 -2.08 -5.04 -0.36
CA LEU A 34 -2.33 -4.85 -1.80
C LEU A 34 -3.26 -5.91 -2.38
N MET A 35 -3.17 -7.17 -1.90
CA MET A 35 -4.08 -8.23 -2.34
C MET A 35 -5.47 -8.13 -1.71
N GLY A 36 -5.69 -7.25 -0.72
CA GLY A 36 -6.97 -7.16 -0.01
C GLY A 36 -7.27 -8.37 0.89
N LYS A 37 -6.27 -9.24 1.14
CA LYS A 37 -6.41 -10.45 2.00
C LYS A 37 -6.71 -10.12 3.46
N HIS A 38 -6.56 -8.85 3.85
CA HIS A 38 -6.93 -8.34 5.16
C HIS A 38 -8.45 -8.10 5.30
N LYS A 39 -9.21 -8.04 4.19
CA LYS A 39 -10.67 -7.85 4.21
C LYS A 39 -11.37 -9.20 4.10
N VAL A 40 -12.45 -9.37 4.84
CA VAL A 40 -13.31 -10.58 4.78
C VAL A 40 -13.98 -10.77 3.41
N SER A 41 -14.06 -9.70 2.60
CA SER A 41 -14.60 -9.70 1.24
C SER A 41 -13.61 -10.18 0.17
N TYR A 42 -12.43 -10.71 0.56
CA TYR A 42 -11.40 -11.13 -0.39
C TYR A 42 -11.95 -12.07 -1.47
N ARG A 43 -11.91 -11.59 -2.71
CA ARG A 43 -12.28 -12.33 -3.92
C ARG A 43 -11.04 -12.50 -4.79
N PRO A 44 -10.67 -13.73 -5.16
CA PRO A 44 -9.45 -13.97 -5.95
C PRO A 44 -9.55 -13.41 -7.38
N ASN A 45 -10.76 -13.11 -7.86
CA ASN A 45 -11.04 -12.61 -9.20
C ASN A 45 -11.32 -11.09 -9.23
N ALA A 46 -11.25 -10.39 -8.10
CA ALA A 46 -11.52 -8.97 -8.02
C ALA A 46 -10.45 -8.27 -7.18
N ASP A 47 -9.84 -7.23 -7.74
CA ASP A 47 -8.82 -6.43 -7.07
C ASP A 47 -9.48 -5.47 -6.07
N GLU A 48 -9.80 -5.97 -4.88
CA GLU A 48 -10.32 -5.23 -3.73
C GLU A 48 -9.21 -4.74 -2.78
N GLY A 49 -7.98 -4.70 -3.29
CA GLY A 49 -6.81 -4.19 -2.58
C GLY A 49 -6.88 -2.70 -2.25
N ASP A 50 -6.13 -2.33 -1.22
CA ASP A 50 -5.90 -0.92 -0.88
C ASP A 50 -4.69 -0.36 -1.62
N TYR A 51 -4.61 0.96 -1.79
CA TYR A 51 -3.43 1.61 -2.35
C TYR A 51 -2.37 1.80 -1.28
N VAL A 52 -1.13 1.42 -1.60
CA VAL A 52 -0.01 1.55 -0.68
C VAL A 52 1.04 2.47 -1.30
N GLU A 53 1.29 3.59 -0.64
CA GLU A 53 2.36 4.52 -0.98
C GLU A 53 3.53 4.31 -0.03
N VAL A 54 4.69 3.97 -0.59
CA VAL A 54 5.91 3.75 0.19
C VAL A 54 6.82 4.96 0.04
N GLY A 55 7.01 5.70 1.13
CA GLY A 55 8.00 6.77 1.23
C GLY A 55 9.26 6.26 1.92
N ALA A 56 10.43 6.73 1.49
CA ALA A 56 11.65 6.58 2.27
C ALA A 56 12.06 7.98 2.72
N GLN A 57 11.52 8.44 3.87
CA GLN A 57 11.94 9.72 4.43
C GLN A 57 13.13 9.51 5.36
N SER A 58 14.30 9.30 4.76
CA SER A 58 15.56 9.46 5.49
C SER A 58 15.90 10.96 5.56
N THR A 59 15.33 11.66 6.53
CA THR A 59 15.72 13.05 6.87
C THR A 59 16.96 13.11 7.78
N ALA A 60 17.62 11.98 8.03
CA ALA A 60 18.68 11.86 9.05
C ALA A 60 20.10 12.29 8.62
N CYS A 61 20.30 12.84 7.43
CA CYS A 61 21.62 13.29 6.95
C CYS A 61 21.34 14.46 5.99
N CYS A 62 21.68 15.74 6.19
CA CYS A 62 22.95 16.31 6.62
C CYS A 62 22.82 17.76 7.17
N LEU A 63 21.64 18.30 7.49
CA LEU A 63 21.48 19.76 7.72
C LEU A 63 21.77 20.25 9.15
N ARG A 64 22.51 19.47 9.95
CA ARG A 64 22.82 19.86 11.33
C ARG A 64 24.19 19.35 11.78
N THR A 65 25.22 19.82 11.08
CA THR A 65 26.57 19.86 11.66
C THR A 65 27.01 21.32 11.59
N SER A 66 27.15 21.88 12.80
CA SER A 66 27.60 23.19 13.27
C SER A 66 28.02 24.27 12.28
#